data_AF-A0A0R2YLZ4-F1
#
_entry.id   AF-A0A0R2YLZ4-F1
#
_cell.length_a   1.000
_cell.length_b   1.000
_cell.length_c   1.000
_cell.angle_alpha   90.00
_cell.angle_beta   90.00
_cell.angle_gamma   90.00
#
_symmetry.space_group_name_H-M   'P 1'
#
loop_
_entity.id
_entity.type
_entity.pdbx_description
1 polymer ?
#
loop_
_entity_poly.entity_id
_entity_poly.type
_entity_poly.pdbx_seq_one_letter_code
_entity_poly.pdbx_strand_id
1 'polypeptide(L)'
;MSPRNFSQPQLQNIHTAEARLLAEALKPDATFNRIEIAANMLRALCESGQRGDAANAAQCQQLLYILSLSDDVATASTRRWLANAIYSVQERFMPSADLASPLSEAAFQQRLEEQIAAQSRENHPMSQYVFEGKASREQLQVFLRHQWFRTYRLYRDAADLLVNLTDVDEAAALGRYLYGELGEEDEQRSHPRLLAKLLAAIGLAADFEAISTMPEEIAYLNNRARCFRNPDVGWGLAVFYITELVVPGNHGKLYNALRNAGLSQDDAEYYEVHISLVPPRAKREWALIARRIPDLGFQNAFLTSLAEHFRLERAYYDAVWEAMQRVK
;
A
#
# COMPACT_ATOMS: atom_id res chain seq x y z
N MET A 1 -6.46 19.66 20.42
CA MET A 1 -7.12 18.36 20.19
C MET A 1 -6.07 17.38 19.70
N SER A 2 -6.09 16.11 20.10
CA SER A 2 -5.16 15.12 19.57
C SER A 2 -5.44 14.89 18.08
N PRO A 3 -4.42 14.75 17.20
CA PRO A 3 -4.63 14.39 15.80
C PRO A 3 -5.46 13.12 15.67
N ARG A 4 -6.37 13.08 14.69
CA ARG A 4 -7.36 12.01 14.61
C ARG A 4 -6.75 10.66 14.22
N ASN A 5 -5.65 10.69 13.47
CA ASN A 5 -4.89 9.52 13.00
C ASN A 5 -3.87 9.01 14.03
N PHE A 6 -3.97 9.42 15.29
CA PHE A 6 -3.18 8.85 16.38
C PHE A 6 -3.83 7.57 16.91
N SER A 7 -3.01 6.68 17.47
CA SER A 7 -3.45 5.36 17.91
C SER A 7 -4.49 5.43 19.02
N GLN A 8 -4.24 6.25 20.05
CA GLN A 8 -5.13 6.35 21.22
C GLN A 8 -6.53 6.90 20.87
N PRO A 9 -6.70 8.02 20.13
CA PRO A 9 -8.02 8.47 19.69
C PRO A 9 -8.77 7.42 18.86
N GLN A 10 -8.08 6.71 17.95
CA GLN A 10 -8.71 5.68 17.13
C GLN A 10 -9.17 4.48 17.96
N LEU A 11 -8.35 4.00 18.91
CA LEU A 11 -8.72 2.89 19.79
C LEU A 11 -9.89 3.24 20.71
N GLN A 12 -9.97 4.49 21.19
CA GLN A 12 -11.08 4.96 22.03
C GLN A 12 -12.43 4.97 21.29
N ASN A 13 -12.41 5.11 19.97
CA ASN A 13 -13.62 5.06 19.13
C ASN A 13 -14.08 3.62 18.83
N ILE A 14 -13.32 2.60 19.24
CA ILE A 14 -13.68 1.18 19.07
C ILE A 14 -14.10 0.60 20.42
N HIS A 15 -15.40 0.34 20.59
CA HIS A 15 -15.97 -0.09 21.87
C HIS A 15 -15.89 -1.62 22.10
N THR A 16 -14.71 -2.21 21.87
CA THR A 16 -14.46 -3.65 22.09
C THR A 16 -13.49 -3.91 23.23
N ALA A 17 -13.42 -5.15 23.72
CA ALA A 17 -12.46 -5.52 24.77
C ALA A 17 -11.02 -5.49 24.25
N GLU A 18 -10.81 -5.91 23.01
CA GLU A 18 -9.53 -5.98 22.32
C GLU A 18 -8.93 -4.59 22.11
N ALA A 19 -9.75 -3.60 21.70
CA ALA A 19 -9.29 -2.23 21.53
C ALA A 19 -8.84 -1.60 22.86
N ARG A 20 -9.55 -1.88 23.96
CA ARG A 20 -9.17 -1.45 25.32
C ARG A 20 -7.86 -2.10 25.76
N LEU A 21 -7.68 -3.40 25.52
CA LEU A 21 -6.43 -4.11 25.82
C LEU A 21 -5.25 -3.51 25.06
N LEU A 22 -5.41 -3.17 23.78
CA LEU A 22 -4.38 -2.48 23.02
C LEU A 22 -4.08 -1.09 23.57
N ALA A 23 -5.10 -0.29 23.90
CA ALA A 23 -4.90 1.03 24.48
C ALA A 23 -4.08 0.95 25.79
N GLU A 24 -4.34 -0.04 26.64
CA GLU A 24 -3.55 -0.28 27.86
C GLU A 24 -2.12 -0.74 27.57
N ALA A 25 -1.89 -1.50 26.49
CA ALA A 25 -0.56 -1.96 26.08
C ALA A 25 0.28 -0.85 25.43
N LEU A 26 -0.35 0.23 24.95
CA LEU A 26 0.33 1.38 24.35
C LEU A 26 0.60 2.54 25.33
N LYS A 27 0.21 2.40 26.61
CA LYS A 27 0.52 3.41 27.62
C LYS A 27 2.04 3.50 27.88
N PRO A 28 2.56 4.69 28.25
CA PRO A 28 3.99 4.86 28.55
C PRO A 28 4.52 3.95 29.66
N ASP A 29 3.66 3.55 30.59
CA ASP A 29 3.96 2.69 31.74
C ASP A 29 3.51 1.22 31.54
N ALA A 30 3.16 0.83 30.30
CA ALA A 30 2.74 -0.53 30.00
C ALA A 30 3.86 -1.54 30.32
N THR A 31 3.54 -2.53 31.16
CA THR A 31 4.49 -3.61 31.46
C THR A 31 4.60 -4.56 30.26
N PHE A 32 5.74 -5.25 30.14
CA PHE A 32 5.93 -6.28 29.12
C PHE A 32 4.82 -7.33 29.11
N ASN A 33 4.33 -7.74 30.30
CA ASN A 33 3.21 -8.67 30.41
C ASN A 33 1.92 -8.15 29.74
N ARG A 34 1.63 -6.85 29.81
CA ARG A 34 0.46 -6.27 29.12
C ARG A 34 0.63 -6.33 27.60
N ILE A 35 1.84 -6.07 27.11
CA ILE A 35 2.16 -6.13 25.68
C ILE A 35 2.00 -7.58 25.18
N GLU A 36 2.49 -8.57 25.93
CA GLU A 36 2.35 -9.99 25.59
C GLU A 36 0.89 -10.47 25.58
N ILE A 37 0.08 -10.04 26.56
CA ILE A 37 -1.36 -10.34 26.58
C ILE A 37 -2.04 -9.78 25.33
N ALA A 38 -1.73 -8.54 24.95
CA ALA A 38 -2.25 -7.92 23.74
C ALA A 38 -1.80 -8.67 22.48
N ALA A 39 -0.53 -9.07 22.39
CA ALA A 39 0.00 -9.83 21.26
C ALA A 39 -0.71 -11.19 21.10
N ASN A 40 -0.93 -11.92 22.19
CA ASN A 40 -1.64 -13.21 22.16
C ASN A 40 -3.11 -13.05 21.77
N MET A 41 -3.78 -12.02 22.27
CA MET A 41 -5.14 -11.66 21.85
C MET A 41 -5.19 -11.39 20.34
N LEU A 42 -4.26 -10.58 19.81
CA LEU A 42 -4.22 -10.27 18.38
C LEU A 42 -4.00 -11.52 17.51
N ARG A 43 -3.12 -12.43 17.94
CA ARG A 43 -2.89 -13.71 17.26
C ARG A 43 -4.18 -14.53 17.20
N ALA A 44 -4.87 -14.69 18.33
CA ALA A 44 -6.11 -15.45 18.41
C ALA A 44 -7.23 -14.83 17.56
N LEU A 45 -7.41 -13.50 17.63
CA LEU A 45 -8.37 -12.75 16.83
C LEU A 45 -8.10 -12.93 15.34
N CYS A 46 -6.85 -12.75 14.92
CA CYS A 46 -6.46 -12.92 13.51
C CYS A 46 -6.66 -14.37 13.05
N GLU A 47 -6.26 -15.36 13.85
CA GLU A 47 -6.37 -16.77 13.48
C GLU A 47 -7.83 -17.22 13.34
N SER A 48 -8.71 -16.74 14.21
CA SER A 48 -10.15 -16.95 14.08
C SER A 48 -10.70 -16.30 12.80
N GLY A 49 -10.29 -15.06 12.50
CA GLY A 49 -10.69 -14.38 11.26
C GLY A 49 -10.24 -15.11 10.00
N GLN A 50 -9.01 -15.61 9.97
CA GLN A 50 -8.47 -16.39 8.84
C GLN A 50 -9.17 -17.75 8.66
N ARG A 51 -9.82 -18.27 9.71
CA ARG A 51 -10.63 -19.49 9.68
C ARG A 51 -12.10 -19.25 9.32
N GLY A 52 -12.47 -18.02 8.96
CA GLY A 52 -13.79 -17.70 8.41
C GLY A 52 -14.73 -16.93 9.35
N ASP A 53 -14.28 -16.52 10.54
CA ASP A 53 -15.07 -15.60 11.37
C ASP A 53 -14.98 -14.17 10.81
N ALA A 54 -16.02 -13.74 10.11
CA ALA A 54 -16.06 -12.43 9.46
C ALA A 54 -15.94 -11.25 10.43
N ALA A 55 -16.49 -11.36 11.65
CA ALA A 55 -16.42 -10.29 12.64
C ALA A 55 -14.99 -10.14 13.17
N ASN A 56 -14.34 -11.26 13.49
CA ASN A 56 -12.95 -11.27 13.93
C ASN A 56 -11.99 -10.86 12.80
N ALA A 57 -12.28 -11.23 11.55
CA ALA A 57 -11.51 -10.78 10.38
C ALA A 57 -11.56 -9.25 10.23
N ALA A 58 -12.76 -8.66 10.29
CA ALA A 58 -12.94 -7.22 10.21
C ALA A 58 -12.26 -6.49 11.38
N GLN A 59 -12.43 -6.99 12.60
CA GLN A 59 -11.80 -6.40 13.79
C GLN A 59 -10.27 -6.50 13.73
N CYS A 60 -9.72 -7.63 13.29
CA CYS A 60 -8.28 -7.79 13.10
C CYS A 60 -7.72 -6.76 12.11
N GLN A 61 -8.38 -6.56 10.95
CA GLN A 61 -7.95 -5.56 9.97
C GLN A 61 -8.02 -4.13 10.51
N GLN A 62 -9.08 -3.79 11.24
CA GLN A 62 -9.23 -2.47 11.84
C GLN A 62 -8.14 -2.19 12.88
N LEU A 63 -7.85 -3.15 13.77
CA LEU A 63 -6.81 -2.99 14.78
C LEU A 63 -5.41 -2.95 14.15
N LEU A 64 -5.16 -3.77 13.12
CA LEU A 64 -3.92 -3.73 12.36
C LEU A 64 -3.70 -2.38 11.67
N TYR A 65 -4.75 -1.76 11.14
CA TYR A 65 -4.68 -0.43 10.54
C TYR A 65 -4.18 0.61 11.52
N ILE A 66 -4.74 0.60 12.74
CA ILE A 66 -4.32 1.50 13.81
C ILE A 66 -2.87 1.21 14.21
N LEU A 67 -2.50 -0.06 14.43
CA LEU A 67 -1.14 -0.44 14.84
C LEU A 67 -0.11 -0.04 13.77
N SER A 68 -0.37 -0.36 12.51
CA SER A 68 0.60 -0.21 11.44
C SER A 68 0.69 1.21 10.86
N LEU A 69 -0.38 2.02 10.94
CA LEU A 69 -0.47 3.28 10.19
C LEU A 69 -0.83 4.53 11.02
N SER A 70 -0.97 4.42 12.35
CA SER A 70 -1.08 5.63 13.20
C SER A 70 0.23 6.44 13.23
N ASP A 71 0.10 7.76 13.33
CA ASP A 71 1.23 8.71 13.16
C ASP A 71 1.92 9.12 14.48
N ASP A 72 1.38 8.74 15.64
CA ASP A 72 2.02 9.03 16.92
C ASP A 72 3.28 8.19 17.11
N VAL A 73 4.44 8.83 16.91
CA VAL A 73 5.75 8.17 16.96
C VAL A 73 6.09 7.59 18.34
N ALA A 74 5.54 8.16 19.41
CA ALA A 74 5.79 7.73 20.79
C ALA A 74 5.42 6.27 21.05
N THR A 75 4.44 5.73 20.34
CA THR A 75 3.98 4.34 20.50
C THR A 75 4.43 3.43 19.34
N ALA A 76 5.11 3.98 18.33
CA ALA A 76 5.37 3.29 17.06
C ALA A 76 6.14 1.97 17.22
N SER A 77 7.11 1.91 18.13
CA SER A 77 7.89 0.68 18.39
C SER A 77 6.99 -0.44 18.93
N THR A 78 6.25 -0.19 20.00
CA THR A 78 5.30 -1.16 20.57
C THR A 78 4.20 -1.53 19.59
N ARG A 79 3.69 -0.57 18.81
CA ARG A 79 2.70 -0.85 17.77
C ARG A 79 3.23 -1.77 16.68
N ARG A 80 4.46 -1.55 16.19
CA ARG A 80 5.11 -2.43 15.20
C ARG A 80 5.36 -3.82 15.77
N TRP A 81 5.76 -3.92 17.04
CA TRP A 81 5.88 -5.21 17.75
C TRP A 81 4.56 -5.99 17.75
N LEU A 82 3.46 -5.32 18.10
CA LEU A 82 2.11 -5.92 18.11
C LEU A 82 1.60 -6.23 16.69
N ALA A 83 1.89 -5.39 15.70
CA ALA A 83 1.54 -5.66 14.30
C ALA A 83 2.22 -6.93 13.77
N ASN A 84 3.48 -7.19 14.14
CA ASN A 84 4.19 -8.43 13.79
C ASN A 84 3.50 -9.69 14.35
N ALA A 85 2.81 -9.59 15.49
CA ALA A 85 2.02 -10.70 16.00
C ALA A 85 0.88 -11.06 15.03
N ILE A 86 0.25 -10.07 14.39
CA ILE A 86 -0.77 -10.27 13.35
C ILE A 86 -0.13 -10.79 12.06
N TYR A 87 0.95 -10.18 11.59
CA TYR A 87 1.62 -10.56 10.34
C TYR A 87 2.04 -12.02 10.33
N SER A 88 2.64 -12.50 11.43
CA SER A 88 3.03 -13.90 11.55
C SER A 88 1.86 -14.89 11.51
N VAL A 89 0.64 -14.44 11.81
CA VAL A 89 -0.57 -15.25 11.58
C VAL A 89 -0.96 -15.17 10.11
N GLN A 90 -1.12 -13.97 9.55
CA GLN A 90 -1.58 -13.78 8.17
C GLN A 90 -0.69 -14.53 7.16
N GLU A 91 0.63 -14.46 7.29
CA GLU A 91 1.58 -15.09 6.38
C GLU A 91 1.45 -16.63 6.35
N ARG A 92 1.00 -17.28 7.44
CA ARG A 92 0.73 -18.73 7.46
C ARG A 92 -0.49 -19.15 6.63
N PHE A 93 -1.40 -18.22 6.37
CA PHE A 93 -2.63 -18.47 5.60
C PHE A 93 -2.52 -18.01 4.14
N MET A 94 -1.43 -17.33 3.76
CA MET A 94 -1.21 -16.91 2.38
C MET A 94 -0.76 -18.10 1.52
N PRO A 95 -1.29 -18.26 0.29
CA PRO A 95 -0.75 -19.21 -0.66
C PRO A 95 0.71 -18.86 -1.00
N SER A 96 1.65 -19.72 -0.61
CA SER A 96 3.06 -19.58 -0.94
C SER A 96 3.32 -19.91 -2.42
N ALA A 97 4.31 -19.26 -3.02
CA ALA A 97 4.79 -19.61 -4.36
C ALA A 97 5.40 -21.02 -4.42
N ASP A 98 5.92 -21.52 -3.29
CA ASP A 98 6.42 -22.88 -3.04
C ASP A 98 7.28 -23.47 -4.19
N LEU A 99 8.25 -22.69 -4.66
CA LEU A 99 9.21 -23.13 -5.65
C LEU A 99 10.16 -24.18 -5.04
N ALA A 100 10.35 -25.29 -5.76
CA ALA A 100 11.31 -26.34 -5.39
C ALA A 100 12.76 -25.98 -5.75
N SER A 101 12.97 -25.08 -6.71
CA SER A 101 14.27 -24.60 -7.16
C SER A 101 14.13 -23.19 -7.76
N PRO A 102 15.19 -22.36 -7.74
CA PRO A 102 15.11 -21.01 -8.30
C PRO A 102 14.90 -21.10 -9.81
N LEU A 103 13.94 -20.32 -10.32
CA LEU A 103 13.74 -20.16 -11.75
C LEU A 103 14.96 -19.47 -12.37
N SER A 104 15.26 -19.76 -13.64
CA SER A 104 16.20 -18.94 -14.41
C SER A 104 15.68 -17.51 -14.54
N GLU A 105 16.56 -16.56 -14.82
CA GLU A 105 16.14 -15.16 -15.01
C GLU A 105 15.06 -15.01 -16.09
N ALA A 106 15.20 -15.70 -17.22
CA ALA A 106 14.18 -15.68 -18.27
C ALA A 106 12.84 -16.27 -17.79
N ALA A 107 12.85 -17.38 -17.06
CA ALA A 107 11.63 -18.00 -16.54
C ALA A 107 10.97 -17.18 -15.42
N PHE A 108 11.76 -16.53 -14.57
CA PHE A 108 11.26 -15.61 -13.55
C PHE A 108 10.57 -14.40 -14.21
N GLN A 109 11.22 -13.78 -15.22
CA GLN A 109 10.63 -12.67 -15.97
C GLN A 109 9.34 -13.07 -16.69
N GLN A 110 9.34 -14.21 -17.37
CA GLN A 110 8.15 -14.73 -18.02
C GLN A 110 7.01 -14.93 -17.01
N ARG A 111 7.30 -15.49 -15.83
CA ARG A 111 6.30 -15.66 -14.77
C ARG A 111 5.73 -14.32 -14.27
N LEU A 112 6.55 -13.27 -14.18
CA LEU A 112 6.07 -11.92 -13.82
C LEU A 112 5.15 -11.36 -14.90
N GLU A 113 5.55 -11.46 -16.16
CA GLU A 113 4.74 -10.99 -17.30
C GLU A 113 3.40 -11.72 -17.37
N GLU A 114 3.39 -13.03 -17.17
CA GLU A 114 2.17 -13.84 -17.11
C GLU A 114 1.26 -13.44 -15.94
N GLN A 115 1.82 -13.21 -14.75
CA GLN A 115 1.04 -12.77 -13.58
C GLN A 115 0.45 -11.37 -13.79
N ILE A 116 1.21 -10.44 -14.36
CA ILE A 116 0.74 -9.09 -14.69
C ILE A 116 -0.34 -9.15 -15.77
N ALA A 117 -0.14 -9.93 -16.83
CA ALA A 117 -1.11 -10.09 -17.91
C ALA A 117 -2.41 -10.74 -17.43
N ALA A 118 -2.33 -11.70 -16.50
CA ALA A 118 -3.48 -12.29 -15.84
C ALA A 118 -4.23 -11.27 -14.96
N GLN A 119 -3.57 -10.19 -14.53
CA GLN A 119 -4.25 -9.08 -13.89
C GLN A 119 -4.84 -8.14 -14.93
N SER A 120 -6.16 -8.16 -15.03
CA SER A 120 -6.96 -7.31 -15.90
C SER A 120 -7.00 -5.84 -15.43
N ARG A 121 -5.94 -5.24 -14.88
CA ARG A 121 -5.97 -3.86 -14.34
C ARG A 121 -6.34 -2.84 -15.42
N GLU A 122 -5.76 -2.97 -16.61
CA GLU A 122 -6.14 -2.13 -17.76
C GLU A 122 -7.53 -2.46 -18.28
N ASN A 123 -7.89 -3.74 -18.31
CA ASN A 123 -9.19 -4.22 -18.79
C ASN A 123 -10.29 -4.16 -17.70
N HIS A 124 -9.99 -3.59 -16.54
CA HIS A 124 -10.93 -3.48 -15.44
C HIS A 124 -12.04 -2.50 -15.85
N PRO A 125 -13.32 -2.79 -15.58
CA PRO A 125 -14.44 -1.93 -15.98
C PRO A 125 -14.27 -0.47 -15.56
N MET A 126 -13.84 -0.23 -14.31
CA MET A 126 -13.52 1.12 -13.83
C MET A 126 -12.42 1.80 -14.65
N SER A 127 -11.32 1.11 -14.95
CA SER A 127 -10.21 1.68 -15.71
C SER A 127 -10.67 2.10 -17.10
N GLN A 128 -11.35 1.21 -17.84
CA GLN A 128 -11.90 1.51 -19.16
C GLN A 128 -12.85 2.71 -19.11
N TYR A 129 -13.79 2.71 -18.15
CA TYR A 129 -14.77 3.77 -17.98
C TYR A 129 -14.13 5.14 -17.71
N VAL A 130 -13.12 5.20 -16.84
CA VAL A 130 -12.39 6.45 -16.55
C VAL A 130 -11.53 6.87 -17.74
N PHE A 131 -10.79 5.96 -18.35
CA PHE A 131 -9.87 6.27 -19.46
C PHE A 131 -10.60 6.75 -20.72
N GLU A 132 -11.80 6.25 -20.96
CA GLU A 132 -12.68 6.69 -22.05
C GLU A 132 -13.35 8.05 -21.77
N GLY A 133 -13.08 8.67 -20.62
CA GLY A 133 -13.64 9.98 -20.25
C GLY A 133 -15.15 9.93 -19.96
N LYS A 134 -15.69 8.76 -19.61
CA LYS A 134 -17.13 8.57 -19.36
C LYS A 134 -17.56 8.94 -17.94
N ALA A 135 -16.60 9.07 -17.02
CA ALA A 135 -16.88 9.36 -15.62
C ALA A 135 -17.36 10.80 -15.42
N SER A 136 -18.43 10.98 -14.64
CA SER A 136 -18.85 12.30 -14.14
C SER A 136 -17.83 12.88 -13.16
N ARG A 137 -17.97 14.17 -12.81
CA ARG A 137 -17.12 14.83 -11.82
C ARG A 137 -17.20 14.13 -10.47
N GLU A 138 -18.39 13.74 -10.05
CA GLU A 138 -18.69 13.04 -8.79
C GLU A 138 -18.03 11.65 -8.77
N GLN A 139 -18.07 10.93 -9.89
CA GLN A 139 -17.39 9.64 -10.02
C GLN A 139 -15.87 9.79 -9.99
N LEU A 140 -15.32 10.81 -10.67
CA LEU A 140 -13.89 11.14 -10.58
C LEU A 140 -13.48 11.54 -9.16
N GLN A 141 -14.34 12.22 -8.40
CA GLN A 141 -14.08 12.52 -6.99
C GLN A 141 -14.01 11.24 -6.14
N VAL A 142 -14.85 10.23 -6.40
CA VAL A 142 -14.73 8.93 -5.71
C VAL A 142 -13.37 8.29 -6.05
N PHE A 143 -13.03 8.20 -7.33
CA PHE A 143 -11.76 7.64 -7.79
C PHE A 143 -10.54 8.35 -7.15
N LEU A 144 -10.50 9.68 -7.19
CA LEU A 144 -9.37 10.47 -6.71
C LEU A 144 -9.24 10.48 -5.18
N ARG A 145 -10.36 10.37 -4.45
CA ARG A 145 -10.33 10.18 -2.99
C ARG A 145 -9.60 8.89 -2.60
N HIS A 146 -9.81 7.84 -3.38
CA HIS A 146 -9.16 6.54 -3.17
C HIS A 146 -7.71 6.52 -3.71
N GLN A 147 -7.42 7.31 -4.75
CA GLN A 147 -6.04 7.57 -5.16
C GLN A 147 -5.23 8.27 -4.05
N TRP A 148 -5.83 9.21 -3.31
CA TRP A 148 -5.19 9.89 -2.19
C TRP A 148 -4.60 8.90 -1.18
N PHE A 149 -5.41 7.95 -0.69
CA PHE A 149 -4.98 6.96 0.28
C PHE A 149 -3.82 6.09 -0.21
N ARG A 150 -3.76 5.80 -1.52
CA ARG A 150 -2.64 5.06 -2.10
C ARG A 150 -1.37 5.90 -2.13
N THR A 151 -1.45 7.17 -2.49
CA THR A 151 -0.26 7.98 -2.76
C THR A 151 0.32 8.64 -1.51
N TYR A 152 -0.51 9.23 -0.64
CA TYR A 152 -0.05 10.26 0.30
C TYR A 152 0.97 9.82 1.37
N ARG A 153 1.17 8.51 1.56
CA ARG A 153 2.17 7.92 2.46
C ARG A 153 3.05 6.84 1.79
N LEU A 154 2.98 6.66 0.48
CA LEU A 154 3.76 5.62 -0.20
C LEU A 154 5.27 5.79 0.04
N TYR A 155 5.77 7.03 0.06
CA TYR A 155 7.15 7.34 0.42
C TYR A 155 7.56 6.81 1.81
N ARG A 156 6.64 6.69 2.77
CA ARG A 156 6.95 6.14 4.11
C ARG A 156 7.17 4.64 4.05
N ASP A 157 6.35 3.94 3.26
CA ASP A 157 6.51 2.50 3.03
C ASP A 157 7.85 2.24 2.30
N ALA A 158 8.15 3.02 1.25
CA ALA A 158 9.45 2.94 0.56
C ALA A 158 10.65 3.24 1.47
N ALA A 159 10.51 4.16 2.43
CA ALA A 159 11.53 4.43 3.43
C ALA A 159 11.74 3.24 4.40
N ASP A 160 10.67 2.51 4.77
CA ASP A 160 10.80 1.29 5.58
C ASP A 160 11.59 0.20 4.81
N LEU A 161 11.40 0.07 3.49
CA LEU A 161 12.22 -0.82 2.66
C LEU A 161 13.68 -0.35 2.57
N LEU A 162 13.91 0.96 2.41
CA LEU A 162 15.27 1.52 2.39
C LEU A 162 16.05 1.13 3.66
N VAL A 163 15.42 1.19 4.84
CA VAL A 163 16.06 0.80 6.12
C VAL A 163 16.51 -0.66 6.13
N ASN A 164 15.81 -1.55 5.43
CA ASN A 164 16.12 -2.97 5.36
C ASN A 164 17.16 -3.32 4.26
N LEU A 165 17.50 -2.39 3.37
CA LEU A 165 18.53 -2.57 2.35
C LEU A 165 19.91 -2.20 2.93
N THR A 166 20.63 -3.20 3.44
CA THR A 166 21.91 -3.01 4.14
C THR A 166 23.10 -2.73 3.20
N ASP A 167 22.95 -3.00 1.90
CA ASP A 167 23.93 -2.66 0.87
C ASP A 167 23.80 -1.18 0.50
N VAL A 168 24.92 -0.44 0.52
CA VAL A 168 24.92 1.02 0.33
C VAL A 168 24.41 1.45 -1.04
N ASP A 169 24.71 0.69 -2.09
CA ASP A 169 24.32 1.03 -3.46
C ASP A 169 22.82 0.78 -3.68
N GLU A 170 22.28 -0.22 -2.97
CA GLU A 170 20.85 -0.51 -2.93
C GLU A 170 20.06 0.54 -2.17
N ALA A 171 20.56 0.93 -0.98
CA ALA A 171 20.00 2.03 -0.22
C ALA A 171 20.03 3.33 -1.04
N ALA A 172 21.10 3.58 -1.79
CA ALA A 172 21.20 4.73 -2.68
C ALA A 172 20.19 4.68 -3.85
N ALA A 173 19.81 3.50 -4.34
CA ALA A 173 18.76 3.35 -5.34
C ALA A 173 17.39 3.81 -4.79
N LEU A 174 17.00 3.33 -3.61
CA LEU A 174 15.77 3.78 -2.96
C LEU A 174 15.85 5.24 -2.49
N GLY A 175 17.02 5.72 -2.07
CA GLY A 175 17.23 7.13 -1.72
C GLY A 175 16.95 8.07 -2.89
N ARG A 176 17.32 7.70 -4.12
CA ARG A 176 16.99 8.46 -5.34
C ARG A 176 15.50 8.42 -5.67
N TYR A 177 14.86 7.25 -5.51
CA TYR A 177 13.40 7.16 -5.64
C TYR A 177 12.71 8.12 -4.66
N LEU A 178 13.10 8.10 -3.37
CA LEU A 178 12.53 8.98 -2.36
C LEU A 178 12.78 10.46 -2.65
N TYR A 179 13.95 10.82 -3.16
CA TYR A 179 14.24 12.19 -3.59
C TYR A 179 13.28 12.66 -4.67
N GLY A 180 13.03 11.86 -5.72
CA GLY A 180 12.03 12.17 -6.75
C GLY A 180 10.60 12.24 -6.20
N GLU A 181 10.18 11.21 -5.46
CA GLU A 181 8.84 11.10 -4.85
C GLU A 181 8.51 12.30 -3.94
N LEU A 182 9.52 12.87 -3.28
CA LEU A 182 9.41 14.00 -2.35
C LEU A 182 9.67 15.36 -2.99
N GLY A 183 9.75 15.45 -4.32
CA GLY A 183 9.79 16.72 -5.06
C GLY A 183 11.19 17.25 -5.38
N GLU A 184 12.21 16.41 -5.23
CA GLU A 184 13.61 16.77 -5.50
C GLU A 184 14.06 17.98 -4.66
N GLU A 185 14.36 19.10 -5.32
CA GLU A 185 14.78 20.36 -4.68
C GLU A 185 13.61 21.23 -4.20
N ASP A 186 12.36 20.88 -4.53
CA ASP A 186 11.16 21.65 -4.17
C ASP A 186 10.10 20.73 -3.56
N GLU A 187 9.93 20.79 -2.24
CA GLU A 187 8.98 19.91 -1.54
C GLU A 187 7.53 20.16 -1.96
N GLN A 188 7.19 21.33 -2.53
CA GLN A 188 5.86 21.62 -3.07
C GLN A 188 5.54 20.77 -4.30
N ARG A 189 6.57 20.21 -4.95
CA ARG A 189 6.44 19.27 -6.07
C ARG A 189 6.47 17.81 -5.65
N SER A 190 6.49 17.52 -4.34
CA SER A 190 6.31 16.15 -3.86
C SER A 190 5.03 15.54 -4.41
N HIS A 191 5.07 14.26 -4.78
CA HIS A 191 3.95 13.58 -5.43
C HIS A 191 2.65 13.63 -4.60
N PRO A 192 2.67 13.51 -3.25
CA PRO A 192 1.49 13.78 -2.44
C PRO A 192 0.94 15.21 -2.61
N ARG A 193 1.78 16.24 -2.73
CA ARG A 193 1.31 17.63 -2.90
C ARG A 193 0.82 17.91 -4.33
N LEU A 194 1.43 17.30 -5.34
CA LEU A 194 0.89 17.36 -6.70
C LEU A 194 -0.49 16.71 -6.78
N LEU A 195 -0.68 15.56 -6.12
CA LEU A 195 -2.01 14.95 -6.00
C LEU A 195 -2.96 15.84 -5.18
N ALA A 196 -2.49 16.51 -4.13
CA ALA A 196 -3.29 17.46 -3.37
C ALA A 196 -3.79 18.63 -4.23
N LYS A 197 -2.95 19.15 -5.12
CA LYS A 197 -3.32 20.17 -6.11
C LYS A 197 -4.44 19.67 -7.03
N LEU A 198 -4.30 18.45 -7.56
CA LEU A 198 -5.35 17.80 -8.36
C LEU A 198 -6.68 17.63 -7.59
N LEU A 199 -6.61 17.19 -6.34
CA LEU A 199 -7.79 17.03 -5.48
C LEU A 199 -8.50 18.38 -5.26
N ALA A 200 -7.75 19.44 -4.98
CA ALA A 200 -8.31 20.77 -4.78
C ALA A 200 -9.03 21.28 -6.05
N ALA A 201 -8.46 21.06 -7.23
CA ALA A 201 -9.05 21.45 -8.52
C ALA A 201 -10.42 20.79 -8.76
N ILE A 202 -10.62 19.55 -8.28
CA ILE A 202 -11.91 18.85 -8.36
C ILE A 202 -12.80 19.07 -7.13
N GLY A 203 -12.38 19.87 -6.14
CA GLY A 203 -13.18 20.22 -4.97
C GLY A 203 -13.11 19.19 -3.82
N LEU A 204 -12.00 18.45 -3.73
CA LEU A 204 -11.70 17.54 -2.62
C LEU A 204 -10.61 18.12 -1.72
N ALA A 205 -10.67 17.77 -0.43
CA ALA A 205 -9.59 18.05 0.51
C ALA A 205 -8.53 16.94 0.48
N ALA A 206 -7.27 17.34 0.45
CA ALA A 206 -6.12 16.46 0.57
C ALA A 206 -5.66 16.39 2.03
N ASP A 207 -6.18 15.42 2.76
CA ASP A 207 -6.05 15.35 4.21
C ASP A 207 -4.94 14.38 4.64
N PHE A 208 -3.83 14.91 5.16
CA PHE A 208 -2.70 14.11 5.63
C PHE A 208 -2.97 13.34 6.94
N GLU A 209 -4.08 13.66 7.62
CA GLU A 209 -4.61 12.90 8.76
C GLU A 209 -5.76 11.97 8.33
N ALA A 210 -5.93 11.68 7.03
CA ALA A 210 -6.95 10.76 6.52
C ALA A 210 -6.91 9.38 7.20
N ILE A 211 -8.11 8.89 7.52
CA ILE A 211 -8.36 7.56 8.07
C ILE A 211 -9.38 6.89 7.15
N SER A 212 -9.02 5.73 6.62
CA SER A 212 -9.93 4.97 5.78
C SER A 212 -11.06 4.37 6.60
N THR A 213 -12.25 4.28 6.00
CA THR A 213 -13.37 3.49 6.51
C THR A 213 -13.81 2.41 5.52
N MET A 214 -13.12 2.25 4.38
CA MET A 214 -13.42 1.22 3.39
C MET A 214 -12.60 -0.04 3.73
N PRO A 215 -13.24 -1.19 4.01
CA PRO A 215 -12.54 -2.41 4.45
C PRO A 215 -11.43 -2.87 3.49
N GLU A 216 -11.68 -2.80 2.18
CA GLU A 216 -10.73 -3.23 1.15
C GLU A 216 -9.54 -2.27 1.02
N GLU A 217 -9.75 -0.97 1.20
CA GLU A 217 -8.69 0.04 1.25
C GLU A 217 -7.81 -0.18 2.50
N ILE A 218 -8.42 -0.44 3.65
CA ILE A 218 -7.71 -0.79 4.89
C ILE A 218 -6.85 -2.04 4.67
N ALA A 219 -7.41 -3.11 4.10
CA ALA A 219 -6.67 -4.34 3.83
C ALA A 219 -5.51 -4.13 2.86
N TYR A 220 -5.71 -3.32 1.80
CA TYR A 220 -4.67 -2.94 0.85
C TYR A 220 -3.50 -2.20 1.53
N LEU A 221 -3.80 -1.17 2.33
CA LEU A 221 -2.78 -0.37 3.02
C LEU A 221 -2.05 -1.19 4.09
N ASN A 222 -2.77 -2.02 4.85
CA ASN A 222 -2.19 -2.94 5.83
C ASN A 222 -1.18 -3.90 5.18
N ASN A 223 -1.55 -4.48 4.05
CA ASN A 223 -0.68 -5.39 3.31
C ASN A 223 0.55 -4.66 2.74
N ARG A 224 0.36 -3.47 2.15
CA ARG A 224 1.47 -2.70 1.61
C ARG A 224 2.49 -2.37 2.69
N ALA A 225 2.06 -1.83 3.83
CA ALA A 225 2.94 -1.54 4.95
C ALA A 225 3.67 -2.79 5.47
N ARG A 226 2.97 -3.94 5.56
CA ARG A 226 3.58 -5.23 5.93
C ARG A 226 4.70 -5.62 4.96
N CYS A 227 4.43 -5.59 3.66
CA CYS A 227 5.39 -6.00 2.63
C CYS A 227 6.65 -5.14 2.66
N PHE A 228 6.51 -3.81 2.69
CA PHE A 228 7.65 -2.89 2.71
C PHE A 228 8.48 -2.97 4.00
N ARG A 229 7.85 -3.32 5.14
CA ARG A 229 8.53 -3.50 6.43
C ARG A 229 9.11 -4.89 6.65
N ASN A 230 8.81 -5.85 5.78
CA ASN A 230 9.21 -7.23 5.99
C ASN A 230 10.76 -7.33 5.99
N PRO A 231 11.37 -8.05 6.96
CA PRO A 231 12.81 -8.26 6.98
C PRO A 231 13.34 -8.98 5.74
N ASP A 232 12.53 -9.85 5.12
CA ASP A 232 12.81 -10.37 3.80
C ASP A 232 12.36 -9.36 2.74
N VAL A 233 13.33 -8.62 2.20
CA VAL A 233 13.12 -7.55 1.23
C VAL A 233 12.46 -8.02 -0.07
N GLY A 234 12.40 -9.32 -0.35
CA GLY A 234 11.62 -9.88 -1.46
C GLY A 234 10.16 -9.44 -1.42
N TRP A 235 9.57 -9.31 -0.23
CA TRP A 235 8.19 -8.85 -0.07
C TRP A 235 8.00 -7.40 -0.51
N GLY A 236 8.86 -6.50 -0.02
CA GLY A 236 8.80 -5.07 -0.34
C GLY A 236 9.15 -4.79 -1.79
N LEU A 237 10.18 -5.45 -2.33
CA LEU A 237 10.59 -5.31 -3.72
C LEU A 237 9.51 -5.77 -4.71
N ALA A 238 8.72 -6.79 -4.37
CA ALA A 238 7.58 -7.21 -5.19
C ALA A 238 6.51 -6.12 -5.31
N VAL A 239 6.16 -5.49 -4.19
CA VAL A 239 5.17 -4.42 -4.18
C VAL A 239 5.73 -3.17 -4.86
N PHE A 240 6.98 -2.80 -4.59
CA PHE A 240 7.65 -1.69 -5.26
C PHE A 240 7.70 -1.88 -6.78
N TYR A 241 8.03 -3.10 -7.25
CA TYR A 241 8.05 -3.42 -8.67
C TYR A 241 6.70 -3.15 -9.35
N ILE A 242 5.61 -3.68 -8.78
CA ILE A 242 4.30 -3.54 -9.42
C ILE A 242 3.78 -2.11 -9.33
N THR A 243 4.00 -1.38 -8.24
CA THR A 243 3.46 -0.02 -8.09
C THR A 243 4.27 1.05 -8.81
N GLU A 244 5.59 0.91 -8.92
CA GLU A 244 6.48 1.96 -9.44
C GLU A 244 7.12 1.65 -10.80
N LEU A 245 7.40 0.37 -11.07
CA LEU A 245 8.11 -0.01 -12.29
C LEU A 245 7.15 -0.30 -13.44
N VAL A 246 5.97 -0.86 -13.16
CA VAL A 246 5.00 -1.32 -14.19
C VAL A 246 3.86 -0.33 -14.47
N VAL A 247 3.30 0.31 -13.44
CA VAL A 247 2.11 1.19 -13.55
C VAL A 247 2.25 2.43 -14.48
N PRO A 248 3.44 3.02 -14.75
CA PRO A 248 3.59 4.19 -15.61
C PRO A 248 2.91 4.15 -16.99
N GLY A 249 2.69 2.97 -17.57
CA GLY A 249 2.02 2.81 -18.87
C GLY A 249 0.59 3.36 -18.94
N ASN A 250 -0.10 3.51 -17.79
CA ASN A 250 -1.51 3.94 -17.76
C ASN A 250 -1.72 5.40 -17.36
N HIS A 251 -0.72 6.06 -16.78
CA HIS A 251 -0.86 7.45 -16.33
C HIS A 251 -1.12 8.43 -17.47
N GLY A 252 -0.61 8.15 -18.68
CA GLY A 252 -0.93 8.94 -19.87
C GLY A 252 -2.42 8.93 -20.25
N LYS A 253 -3.10 7.78 -20.10
CA LYS A 253 -4.55 7.66 -20.35
C LYS A 253 -5.34 8.46 -19.31
N LEU A 254 -4.98 8.35 -18.04
CA LEU A 254 -5.61 9.12 -16.95
C LEU A 254 -5.39 10.63 -17.09
N TYR A 255 -4.16 11.04 -17.38
CA TYR A 255 -3.84 12.44 -17.65
C TYR A 255 -4.74 12.99 -18.77
N ASN A 256 -4.81 12.31 -19.92
CA ASN A 256 -5.65 12.74 -21.03
C ASN A 256 -7.15 12.77 -20.66
N ALA A 257 -7.64 11.79 -19.91
CA ALA A 257 -9.03 11.78 -19.45
C ALA A 257 -9.36 12.98 -18.55
N LEU A 258 -8.46 13.34 -17.63
CA LEU A 258 -8.61 14.51 -16.76
C LEU A 258 -8.57 15.83 -17.54
N ARG A 259 -7.68 15.93 -18.54
CA ARG A 259 -7.61 17.10 -19.43
C ARG A 259 -8.88 17.26 -20.26
N ASN A 260 -9.42 16.16 -20.78
CA ASN A 260 -10.69 16.15 -21.52
C ASN A 260 -11.89 16.48 -20.61
N ALA A 261 -11.80 16.17 -19.31
CA ALA A 261 -12.78 16.58 -18.30
C ALA A 261 -12.66 18.07 -17.87
N GLY A 262 -11.74 18.83 -18.48
CA GLY A 262 -11.62 20.27 -18.29
C GLY A 262 -10.65 20.72 -17.19
N LEU A 263 -9.94 19.80 -16.51
CA LEU A 263 -8.87 20.19 -15.59
C LEU A 263 -7.66 20.70 -16.36
N SER A 264 -6.97 21.74 -15.86
CA SER A 264 -5.79 22.29 -16.52
C SER A 264 -4.60 21.31 -16.52
N GLN A 265 -3.54 21.62 -17.28
CA GLN A 265 -2.32 20.83 -17.23
C GLN A 265 -1.67 20.93 -15.85
N ASP A 266 -1.62 22.13 -15.29
CA ASP A 266 -1.08 22.36 -13.96
C ASP A 266 -1.83 21.55 -12.90
N ASP A 267 -3.17 21.53 -12.95
CA ASP A 267 -3.98 20.73 -12.02
C ASP A 267 -3.70 19.23 -12.15
N ALA A 268 -3.41 18.74 -13.36
CA ALA A 268 -3.21 17.32 -13.66
C ALA A 268 -1.73 16.87 -13.62
N GLU A 269 -0.80 17.74 -13.19
CA GLU A 269 0.65 17.50 -13.18
C GLU A 269 1.03 16.19 -12.47
N TYR A 270 0.29 15.80 -11.42
CA TYR A 270 0.50 14.52 -10.73
C TYR A 270 0.57 13.34 -11.69
N TYR A 271 -0.36 13.22 -12.64
CA TYR A 271 -0.34 12.12 -13.59
C TYR A 271 0.71 12.31 -14.69
N GLU A 272 1.01 13.56 -15.07
CA GLU A 272 2.01 13.89 -16.09
C GLU A 272 3.41 13.42 -15.67
N VAL A 273 3.83 13.71 -14.44
CA VAL A 273 5.20 13.37 -13.97
C VAL A 273 5.43 11.86 -13.84
N HIS A 274 4.36 11.06 -13.78
CA HIS A 274 4.47 9.60 -13.74
C HIS A 274 4.42 8.95 -15.13
N ILE A 275 4.30 9.72 -16.22
CA ILE A 275 4.38 9.19 -17.59
C ILE A 275 5.85 8.84 -17.88
N SER A 276 6.15 7.55 -17.95
CA SER A 276 7.49 7.06 -18.29
C SER A 276 7.42 6.05 -19.42
N LEU A 277 8.20 6.29 -20.48
CA LEU A 277 8.43 5.33 -21.58
C LEU A 277 9.59 4.38 -21.28
N VAL A 278 10.31 4.58 -20.17
CA VAL A 278 11.42 3.71 -19.77
C VAL A 278 10.86 2.34 -19.37
N PRO A 279 11.28 1.24 -20.04
CA PRO A 279 10.80 -0.08 -19.70
C PRO A 279 11.23 -0.45 -18.27
N PRO A 280 10.44 -1.24 -17.51
CA PRO A 280 10.73 -1.55 -16.11
C PRO A 280 12.17 -2.03 -15.86
N ARG A 281 12.70 -2.88 -16.75
CA ARG A 281 14.07 -3.44 -16.66
C ARG A 281 15.19 -2.42 -16.88
N ALA A 282 14.90 -1.29 -17.53
CA ALA A 282 15.87 -0.21 -17.74
C ALA A 282 15.88 0.79 -16.57
N LYS A 283 14.95 0.67 -15.62
CA LYS A 283 14.98 1.45 -14.39
C LYS A 283 16.05 0.89 -13.45
N ARG A 284 16.76 1.78 -12.74
CA ARG A 284 17.91 1.41 -11.91
C ARG A 284 17.52 0.47 -10.77
N GLU A 285 16.31 0.64 -10.25
CA GLU A 285 15.74 -0.14 -9.17
C GLU A 285 15.50 -1.61 -9.57
N TRP A 286 15.40 -1.92 -10.86
CA TRP A 286 15.36 -3.32 -11.31
C TRP A 286 16.60 -4.12 -10.90
N ALA A 287 17.77 -3.46 -10.78
CA ALA A 287 19.00 -4.12 -10.34
C ALA A 287 18.86 -4.74 -8.93
N LEU A 288 18.02 -4.17 -8.06
CA LEU A 288 17.72 -4.70 -6.73
C LEU A 288 17.08 -6.10 -6.82
N ILE A 289 16.23 -6.31 -7.82
CA ILE A 289 15.52 -7.56 -8.08
C ILE A 289 16.44 -8.52 -8.83
N ALA A 290 17.03 -8.06 -9.93
CA ALA A 290 17.82 -8.87 -10.85
C ALA A 290 18.95 -9.62 -10.13
N ARG A 291 19.70 -8.95 -9.25
CA ARG A 291 20.82 -9.57 -8.51
C ARG A 291 20.38 -10.66 -7.52
N ARG A 292 19.10 -10.68 -7.13
CA ARG A 292 18.52 -11.64 -6.18
C ARG A 292 17.80 -12.80 -6.87
N ILE A 293 17.58 -12.73 -8.18
CA ILE A 293 16.92 -13.81 -8.93
C ILE A 293 17.53 -15.19 -8.68
N PRO A 294 18.87 -15.37 -8.56
CA PRO A 294 19.41 -16.71 -8.29
C PRO A 294 19.02 -17.32 -6.93
N ASP A 295 18.50 -16.52 -5.99
CA ASP A 295 18.13 -16.97 -4.64
C ASP A 295 16.69 -17.48 -4.57
N LEU A 296 16.53 -18.71 -4.06
CA LEU A 296 15.23 -19.36 -3.95
C LEU A 296 14.33 -18.71 -2.89
N GLY A 297 14.92 -18.29 -1.76
CA GLY A 297 14.18 -17.61 -0.68
C GLY A 297 13.53 -16.34 -1.18
N PHE A 298 14.32 -15.50 -1.86
CA PHE A 298 13.87 -14.28 -2.52
C PHE A 298 12.76 -14.55 -3.53
N GLN A 299 12.91 -15.50 -4.46
CA GLN A 299 11.86 -15.77 -5.44
C GLN A 299 10.54 -16.19 -4.76
N ASN A 300 10.61 -17.02 -3.72
CA ASN A 300 9.44 -17.43 -2.97
C ASN A 300 8.76 -16.24 -2.26
N ALA A 301 9.53 -15.40 -1.57
CA ALA A 301 9.01 -14.20 -0.93
C ALA A 301 8.41 -13.21 -1.94
N PHE A 302 9.12 -12.95 -3.04
CA PHE A 302 8.70 -12.02 -4.08
C PHE A 302 7.40 -12.47 -4.75
N LEU A 303 7.32 -13.72 -5.21
CA LEU A 303 6.14 -14.22 -5.92
C LEU A 303 4.93 -14.39 -4.99
N THR A 304 5.14 -14.77 -3.73
CA THR A 304 4.07 -14.82 -2.72
C THR A 304 3.52 -13.41 -2.43
N SER A 305 4.41 -12.44 -2.22
CA SER A 305 4.04 -11.04 -2.01
C SER A 305 3.27 -10.46 -3.19
N LEU A 306 3.74 -10.71 -4.42
CA LEU A 306 3.09 -10.22 -5.63
C LEU A 306 1.69 -10.80 -5.81
N ALA A 307 1.51 -12.10 -5.60
CA ALA A 307 0.21 -12.75 -5.70
C ALA A 307 -0.78 -12.20 -4.66
N GLU A 308 -0.36 -12.04 -3.41
CA GLU A 308 -1.19 -11.47 -2.35
C GLU A 308 -1.52 -9.99 -2.61
N HIS A 309 -0.55 -9.22 -3.10
CA HIS A 309 -0.78 -7.84 -3.50
C HIS A 309 -1.88 -7.73 -4.56
N PHE A 310 -1.82 -8.54 -5.61
CA PHE A 310 -2.83 -8.54 -6.66
C PHE A 310 -4.23 -8.91 -6.16
N ARG A 311 -4.32 -9.90 -5.25
CA ARG A 311 -5.60 -10.31 -4.66
C ARG A 311 -6.27 -9.13 -3.94
N LEU A 312 -5.52 -8.42 -3.10
CA LEU A 312 -6.03 -7.29 -2.32
C LEU A 312 -6.25 -6.04 -3.17
N GLU A 313 -5.36 -5.75 -4.12
CA GLU A 313 -5.50 -4.62 -5.05
C GLU A 313 -6.70 -4.81 -5.98
N ARG A 314 -7.05 -6.05 -6.34
CA ARG A 314 -8.28 -6.34 -7.10
C ARG A 314 -9.52 -6.04 -6.27
N ALA A 315 -9.63 -6.63 -5.08
CA ALA A 315 -10.78 -6.40 -4.18
C ALA A 315 -10.98 -4.91 -3.88
N TYR A 316 -9.88 -4.18 -3.67
CA TYR A 316 -9.95 -2.73 -3.47
C TYR A 316 -10.47 -1.98 -4.70
N TYR A 317 -9.97 -2.28 -5.91
CA TYR A 317 -10.49 -1.64 -7.12
C TYR A 317 -11.95 -1.99 -7.42
N ASP A 318 -12.37 -3.22 -7.15
CA ASP A 318 -13.77 -3.63 -7.28
C ASP A 318 -14.65 -2.80 -6.34
N ALA A 319 -14.24 -2.63 -5.07
CA ALA A 319 -14.96 -1.81 -4.10
C ALA A 319 -15.04 -0.32 -4.48
N VAL A 320 -13.95 0.25 -5.02
CA VAL A 320 -13.96 1.63 -5.55
C VAL A 320 -14.89 1.74 -6.75
N TRP A 321 -14.90 0.73 -7.63
CA TRP A 321 -15.79 0.72 -8.78
C TRP A 321 -17.25 0.68 -8.37
N GLU A 322 -17.62 -0.18 -7.43
CA GLU A 322 -18.96 -0.22 -6.86
C GLU A 322 -19.36 1.12 -6.24
N ALA A 323 -18.44 1.79 -5.53
CA ALA A 323 -18.69 3.10 -4.95
C ALA A 323 -18.91 4.17 -6.04
N MET A 324 -18.13 4.15 -7.13
CA MET A 324 -18.31 5.03 -8.28
C MET A 324 -19.68 4.82 -8.96
N GLN A 325 -20.15 3.58 -9.08
CA GLN A 325 -21.45 3.29 -9.71
C GLN A 325 -22.65 3.78 -8.87
N ARG A 326 -22.46 4.04 -7.57
CA ARG A 326 -23.53 4.51 -6.67
C ARG A 326 -23.71 6.02 -6.68
N VAL A 327 -22.72 6.79 -7.14
CA VAL A 327 -22.82 8.24 -7.30
C VAL A 327 -23.32 8.57 -8.72
N LYS A 328 -24.17 9.59 -8.83
CA LYS A 328 -24.79 10.01 -10.10
C LYS A 328 -23.96 11.07 -10.79
#